data_AF-A0A495SB95-F1
#
_entry.id   AF-A0A495SB95-F1
#
_cell.length_a   1.000
_cell.length_b   1.000
_cell.length_c   1.000
_cell.angle_alpha   90.00
_cell.angle_beta   90.00
_cell.angle_gamma   90.00
#
_symmetry.space_group_name_H-M   'P 1'
#
loop_
_entity.id
_entity.type
_entity.pdbx_description
1 polymer ?
#
loop_
_entity_poly.entity_id
_entity_poly.type
_entity_poly.pdbx_seq_one_letter_code
_entity_poly.pdbx_strand_id
1 'polypeptide(L)'
;MKIEEDLEQKLLTICEEFKLREKAFESLEEIISEGLKSEVHFLNGYERSEIQTIFDEYSYTINKKYSEATIDTRIGLYIFNDIYLDNLEPIGYYILEADFNGEIVDDIFVLEKEKSTKN
;
A
#
# COMPACT_ATOMS: atom_id res chain seq x y z
N MET A 1 17.16 -1.89 -27.19
CA MET A 1 17.19 -2.05 -25.73
C MET A 1 18.07 -0.95 -25.15
N LYS A 2 17.48 0.07 -24.52
CA LYS A 2 18.22 1.12 -23.79
C LYS A 2 17.33 2.12 -23.05
N ILE A 3 16.03 2.18 -23.37
CA ILE A 3 15.09 3.16 -22.78
C ILE A 3 14.31 2.54 -21.60
N GLU A 4 13.98 1.25 -21.66
CA GLU A 4 13.22 0.55 -20.61
C GLU A 4 14.06 0.37 -19.32
N GLU A 5 15.32 -0.05 -19.45
CA GLU A 5 16.27 -0.16 -18.33
C GLU A 5 16.53 1.19 -17.63
N ASP A 6 16.26 2.33 -18.29
CA ASP A 6 16.52 3.66 -17.74
C ASP A 6 15.37 4.16 -16.84
N LEU A 7 14.11 3.84 -17.16
CA LEU A 7 12.96 4.31 -16.37
C LEU A 7 12.77 3.52 -15.08
N GLU A 8 12.90 2.19 -15.14
CA GLU A 8 12.81 1.33 -13.95
C GLU A 8 13.91 1.70 -12.93
N GLN A 9 15.15 1.84 -13.40
CA GLN A 9 16.28 2.20 -12.51
C GLN A 9 16.11 3.60 -11.92
N LYS A 10 15.59 4.58 -12.68
CA LYS A 10 15.28 5.90 -12.15
C LYS A 10 14.20 5.85 -11.07
N LEU A 11 13.12 5.10 -11.32
CA LEU A 11 12.05 4.92 -10.34
C LEU A 11 12.60 4.31 -9.05
N LEU A 12 13.34 3.20 -9.15
CA LEU A 12 13.95 2.52 -8.01
C LEU A 12 14.91 3.44 -7.26
N THR A 13 15.75 4.19 -7.97
CA THR A 13 16.70 5.14 -7.37
C THR A 13 15.97 6.18 -6.52
N ILE A 14 14.91 6.79 -7.05
CA ILE A 14 14.11 7.80 -6.32
C ILE A 14 13.44 7.16 -5.10
N CYS A 15 12.83 5.98 -5.27
CA CYS A 15 12.18 5.27 -4.17
C CYS A 15 13.15 4.92 -3.03
N GLU A 16 14.37 4.51 -3.37
CA GLU A 16 15.43 4.19 -2.41
C GLU A 16 16.00 5.44 -1.74
N GLU A 17 16.30 6.49 -2.51
CA GLU A 17 16.82 7.77 -2.01
C GLU A 17 15.89 8.39 -0.97
N PHE A 18 14.58 8.40 -1.26
CA PHE A 18 13.56 8.98 -0.38
C PHE A 18 12.92 7.98 0.58
N LYS A 19 13.39 6.72 0.57
CA LYS A 19 12.92 5.63 1.45
C LYS A 19 11.40 5.43 1.41
N LEU A 20 10.81 5.51 0.23
CA LEU A 20 9.35 5.54 0.07
C LEU A 20 8.66 4.28 0.60
N ARG A 21 9.28 3.10 0.46
CA ARG A 21 8.76 1.86 1.07
C ARG A 21 8.72 1.91 2.60
N GLU A 22 9.76 2.41 3.24
CA GLU A 22 9.81 2.51 4.70
C GLU A 22 8.71 3.45 5.19
N LYS A 23 8.61 4.64 4.58
CA LYS A 23 7.56 5.62 4.86
C LYS A 23 6.15 5.05 4.67
N ALA A 24 5.93 4.27 3.61
CA ALA A 24 4.64 3.66 3.35
C ALA A 24 4.23 2.65 4.44
N PHE A 25 5.16 1.81 4.90
CA PHE A 25 4.86 0.89 6.02
C PHE A 25 4.63 1.63 7.33
N GLU A 26 5.42 2.66 7.61
CA GLU A 26 5.26 3.49 8.82
C GLU A 26 3.90 4.19 8.84
N SER A 27 3.52 4.85 7.73
CA SER A 27 2.25 5.56 7.61
C SER A 27 1.06 4.60 7.66
N LEU A 28 1.14 3.43 7.00
CA LEU A 28 0.10 2.41 7.09
C LEU A 28 -0.11 1.93 8.54
N GLU A 29 0.96 1.66 9.27
CA GLU A 29 0.83 1.19 10.66
C GLU A 29 0.29 2.30 11.58
N GLU A 30 0.62 3.57 11.31
CA GLU A 30 0.02 4.72 11.99
C GLU A 30 -1.50 4.76 11.76
N ILE A 31 -1.96 4.70 10.50
CA ILE A 31 -3.39 4.67 10.15
C ILE A 31 -4.11 3.52 10.85
N ILE A 32 -3.55 2.31 10.82
CA ILE A 32 -4.18 1.15 11.47
C ILE A 32 -4.23 1.32 12.99
N SER A 33 -3.13 1.80 13.61
CA SER A 33 -3.06 2.03 15.05
C SER A 33 -4.05 3.09 15.52
N GLU A 34 -4.18 4.19 14.79
CA GLU A 34 -5.14 5.26 15.09
C GLU A 34 -6.59 4.84 14.84
N GLY A 35 -6.83 4.13 13.73
CA GLY A 35 -8.13 3.57 13.38
C GLY A 35 -8.64 2.63 14.46
N LEU A 36 -7.81 1.70 14.94
CA LEU A 36 -8.18 0.73 15.99
C LEU A 36 -8.40 1.37 17.37
N LYS A 37 -7.80 2.53 17.65
CA LYS A 37 -8.09 3.29 18.89
C LYS A 37 -9.48 3.96 18.82
N SER A 38 -9.92 4.32 17.62
CA SER A 38 -11.13 5.10 17.38
C SER A 38 -12.34 4.21 17.13
N GLU A 39 -12.17 3.10 16.41
CA GLU A 39 -13.25 2.23 15.94
C GLU A 39 -12.88 0.75 16.08
N VAL A 40 -13.71 -0.01 16.83
CA VAL A 40 -13.49 -1.44 17.09
C VAL A 40 -13.48 -2.27 15.80
N HIS A 41 -14.23 -1.85 14.78
CA HIS A 41 -14.36 -2.56 13.50
C HIS A 41 -13.62 -1.88 12.34
N PHE A 42 -12.63 -1.02 12.63
CA PHE A 42 -11.85 -0.31 11.61
C PHE A 42 -11.30 -1.22 10.50
N LEU A 43 -10.87 -2.44 10.88
CA LEU A 43 -10.35 -3.45 9.96
C LEU A 43 -11.44 -4.38 9.39
N ASN A 44 -12.67 -3.90 9.20
CA ASN A 44 -13.80 -4.69 8.67
C ASN A 44 -13.96 -6.09 9.31
N GLY A 45 -13.82 -6.15 10.63
CA GLY A 45 -13.97 -7.37 11.42
C GLY A 45 -12.73 -8.27 11.50
N TYR A 46 -11.64 -7.97 10.81
CA TYR A 46 -10.35 -8.65 10.97
C TYR A 46 -9.59 -8.13 12.20
N GLU A 47 -8.84 -9.00 12.86
CA GLU A 47 -7.85 -8.58 13.86
C GLU A 47 -6.55 -8.15 13.15
N ARG A 48 -5.82 -7.18 13.72
CA ARG A 48 -4.51 -6.75 13.18
C ARG A 48 -3.54 -7.91 12.99
N SER A 49 -3.56 -8.88 13.91
CA SER A 49 -2.74 -10.10 13.92
C SER A 49 -3.02 -11.05 12.75
N GLU A 50 -4.21 -10.96 12.15
CA GLU A 50 -4.61 -11.79 11.00
C GLU A 50 -4.12 -11.19 9.68
N ILE A 51 -3.84 -9.88 9.65
CA ILE A 51 -3.48 -9.14 8.44
C ILE A 51 -1.96 -9.11 8.26
N GLN A 52 -1.51 -9.62 7.13
CA GLN A 52 -0.15 -9.46 6.62
C GLN A 52 -0.10 -8.26 5.67
N THR A 53 0.81 -7.34 5.92
CA THR A 53 1.10 -6.19 5.06
C THR A 53 2.35 -6.49 4.25
N ILE A 54 2.24 -6.51 2.92
CA ILE A 54 3.32 -6.92 2.02
C ILE A 54 3.53 -5.84 0.97
N PHE A 55 4.79 -5.53 0.66
CA PHE A 55 5.12 -4.62 -0.43
C PHE A 55 4.76 -5.29 -1.76
N ASP A 56 3.89 -4.65 -2.54
CA ASP A 56 3.46 -5.18 -3.83
C ASP A 56 4.32 -4.57 -4.95
N GLU A 57 4.34 -3.24 -5.07
CA GLU A 57 4.98 -2.57 -6.20
C GLU A 57 5.31 -1.10 -5.94
N TYR A 58 6.19 -0.57 -6.79
CA TYR A 58 6.28 0.85 -7.09
C TYR A 58 5.68 1.10 -8.47
N SER A 59 4.98 2.21 -8.64
CA SER A 59 4.48 2.61 -9.95
C SER A 59 4.65 4.10 -10.20
N TYR A 60 4.72 4.45 -11.49
CA TYR A 60 4.68 5.83 -11.95
C TYR A 60 3.27 6.14 -12.42
N THR A 61 2.63 7.13 -11.83
CA THR A 61 1.21 7.43 -12.08
C THR A 61 1.05 8.84 -12.65
N ILE A 62 0.35 8.93 -13.79
CA ILE A 62 -0.18 10.19 -14.31
C ILE A 62 -1.68 10.09 -14.23
N ASN A 63 -2.30 10.85 -13.33
CA ASN A 63 -3.74 10.88 -13.18
C ASN A 63 -4.25 12.34 -13.23
N LYS A 64 -5.56 12.51 -13.39
CA LYS A 64 -6.19 13.85 -13.40
C LYS A 64 -6.25 14.49 -12.01
N LYS A 65 -6.14 13.68 -10.95
CA LYS A 65 -6.27 14.12 -9.56
C LYS A 65 -5.16 15.14 -9.23
N TYR A 66 -3.97 14.91 -9.75
CA TYR A 66 -2.81 15.76 -9.56
C TYR A 66 -2.47 16.57 -10.80
N SER A 67 -1.88 17.76 -10.60
CA SER A 67 -1.29 18.56 -11.67
C SER A 67 0.03 17.98 -12.17
N GLU A 68 0.63 17.09 -11.39
CA GLU A 68 1.94 16.49 -11.63
C GLU A 68 1.84 14.96 -11.48
N ALA A 69 2.79 14.25 -12.09
CA ALA A 69 2.88 12.81 -11.93
C ALA A 69 3.33 12.44 -10.50
N THR A 70 2.95 11.26 -10.05
CA THR A 70 3.34 10.72 -8.75
C THR A 70 4.11 9.42 -8.90
N ILE A 71 4.84 9.09 -7.83
CA ILE A 71 5.39 7.77 -7.57
C ILE A 71 4.54 7.16 -6.46
N ASP A 72 3.94 6.02 -6.76
CA ASP A 72 3.03 5.35 -5.86
C ASP A 72 3.73 4.13 -5.27
N THR A 73 3.73 4.04 -3.94
CA THR A 73 4.21 2.86 -3.20
C THR A 73 3.02 2.07 -2.70
N ARG A 74 2.83 0.85 -3.24
CA ARG A 74 1.68 0.00 -2.91
C ARG A 74 2.06 -1.08 -1.90
N ILE A 75 1.26 -1.18 -0.84
CA ILE A 75 1.32 -2.26 0.15
C ILE A 75 -0.02 -3.00 0.10
N GLY A 76 0.01 -4.29 -0.21
CA GLY A 76 -1.17 -5.14 -0.15
C GLY A 76 -1.47 -5.59 1.28
N LEU A 77 -2.75 -5.71 1.59
CA LEU A 77 -3.25 -6.29 2.84
C LEU A 77 -3.81 -7.68 2.55
N TYR A 78 -3.26 -8.68 3.22
CA TYR A 78 -3.57 -10.08 2.98
C TYR A 78 -3.93 -10.81 4.27
N ILE A 79 -4.72 -11.88 4.15
CA ILE A 79 -4.93 -12.85 5.22
C ILE A 79 -4.50 -14.23 4.74
N PHE A 80 -4.21 -15.13 5.67
CA PHE A 80 -3.94 -16.52 5.32
C PHE A 80 -5.22 -17.23 4.85
N ASN A 81 -5.16 -17.87 3.68
CA ASN A 81 -6.23 -18.69 3.12
C ASN A 81 -5.67 -19.73 2.15
N ASP A 82 -5.79 -21.01 2.49
CA ASP A 82 -5.25 -22.17 1.74
C ASP A 82 -5.76 -22.31 0.29
N ILE A 83 -6.81 -21.58 -0.09
CA ILE A 83 -7.39 -21.64 -1.44
C ILE A 83 -6.63 -20.72 -2.42
N TYR A 84 -6.01 -19.67 -1.92
CA TYR A 84 -5.35 -18.66 -2.73
C TYR A 84 -3.91 -19.06 -3.08
N LEU A 85 -3.38 -18.48 -4.17
CA LEU A 85 -1.97 -18.61 -4.49
C LEU A 85 -1.12 -18.11 -3.32
N ASP A 86 -0.05 -18.83 -3.00
CA ASP A 86 0.81 -18.58 -1.84
C ASP A 86 0.09 -18.56 -0.48
N ASN A 87 -1.12 -19.10 -0.42
CA ASN A 87 -2.03 -19.09 0.73
C ASN A 87 -2.35 -17.67 1.24
N LEU A 88 -2.33 -16.66 0.36
CA LEU A 88 -2.59 -15.26 0.72
C LEU A 88 -3.81 -14.73 -0.04
N GLU A 89 -4.88 -14.48 0.69
CA GLU A 89 -6.07 -13.83 0.16
C GLU A 89 -5.92 -12.31 0.28
N PRO A 90 -5.99 -11.54 -0.81
CA PRO A 90 -6.03 -10.09 -0.74
C PRO A 90 -7.37 -9.64 -0.15
N ILE A 91 -7.31 -8.73 0.82
CA ILE A 91 -8.47 -8.14 1.49
C ILE A 91 -8.51 -6.61 1.36
N GLY A 92 -7.43 -5.99 0.88
CA GLY A 92 -7.33 -4.55 0.72
C GLY A 92 -5.92 -4.13 0.31
N TYR A 93 -5.68 -2.83 0.29
CA TYR A 93 -4.38 -2.25 -0.01
C TYR A 93 -4.22 -0.86 0.58
N TYR A 94 -2.97 -0.43 0.61
CA TYR A 94 -2.57 0.93 0.92
C TYR A 94 -1.68 1.46 -0.22
N ILE A 95 -1.85 2.73 -0.57
CA ILE A 95 -0.99 3.45 -1.50
C ILE A 95 -0.51 4.73 -0.83
N LEU A 96 0.81 4.93 -0.80
CA LEU A 96 1.43 6.21 -0.49
C LEU A 96 1.85 6.88 -1.79
N GLU A 97 1.30 8.06 -2.08
CA GLU A 97 1.59 8.83 -3.28
C GLU A 97 2.60 9.93 -2.95
N ALA A 98 3.72 9.97 -3.67
CA ALA A 98 4.75 10.99 -3.51
C ALA A 98 5.11 11.66 -4.84
N ASP A 99 5.62 12.88 -4.78
CA ASP A 99 6.19 13.55 -5.95
C ASP A 99 7.61 13.03 -6.28
N PHE A 100 8.23 13.56 -7.35
CA PHE A 100 9.59 13.17 -7.75
C PHE A 100 10.69 13.66 -6.80
N ASN A 101 10.35 14.52 -5.84
CA ASN A 101 11.23 14.99 -4.77
C ASN A 101 11.03 14.21 -3.46
N GLY A 102 10.18 13.18 -3.48
CA GLY A 102 9.87 12.35 -2.32
C GLY A 102 8.99 13.04 -1.27
N GLU A 103 8.35 14.16 -1.62
CA GLU A 103 7.32 14.80 -0.80
C GLU A 103 6.03 13.99 -0.91
N ILE A 104 5.43 13.67 0.24
CA ILE A 104 4.17 12.93 0.29
C ILE A 104 3.04 13.86 -0.14
N VAL A 105 2.27 13.42 -1.13
CA VAL A 105 1.16 14.20 -1.72
C VAL A 105 -0.16 13.75 -1.13
N ASP A 106 -0.37 12.44 -0.99
CA ASP A 106 -1.59 11.86 -0.44
C ASP A 106 -1.35 10.39 -0.05
N ASP A 107 -2.34 9.81 0.62
CA ASP A 107 -2.42 8.38 0.84
C ASP A 107 -3.83 7.82 0.68
N ILE A 108 -3.89 6.52 0.42
CA ILE A 108 -5.15 5.82 0.12
C ILE A 108 -5.14 4.49 0.85
N PHE A 109 -6.02 4.35 1.85
CA PHE A 109 -6.26 3.10 2.56
C PHE A 109 -7.60 2.50 2.15
N VAL A 110 -7.60 1.26 1.66
CA VAL A 110 -8.80 0.57 1.19
C VAL A 110 -8.87 -0.84 1.76
N LEU A 111 -10.04 -1.18 2.32
CA LEU A 111 -10.44 -2.55 2.62
C LEU A 111 -11.55 -2.94 1.65
N GLU A 112 -11.29 -3.95 0.83
CA GLU A 112 -12.20 -4.43 -0.21
C GLU A 112 -13.10 -5.57 0.28
N LYS A 113 -12.70 -6.22 1.38
CA LYS A 113 -13.41 -7.35 1.98
C LYS A 113 -13.74 -7.09 3.44
N GLU A 114 -14.78 -7.76 3.90
CA GLU A 114 -15.20 -7.83 5.29
C GLU A 114 -15.14 -9.28 5.76
N LYS A 115 -14.74 -9.49 7.02
CA LYS A 115 -14.69 -10.81 7.61
C LYS A 115 -16.10 -11.38 7.70
N SER A 116 -16.39 -12.35 6.83
CA SER A 116 -17.67 -13.05 6.85
C SER A 116 -17.83 -13.83 8.16
N THR A 117 -18.73 -13.39 9.02
CA THR A 117 -19.27 -14.22 10.10
C THR A 117 -20.28 -15.18 9.46
N LYS A 118 -19.84 -16.39 9.09
CA LYS A 118 -20.80 -17.48 8.84
C LYS A 118 -21.46 -17.82 10.19
N ASN A 119 -22.70 -17.34 10.38
CA ASN A 119 -23.62 -17.84 11.39
C ASN A 119 -23.97 -19.31 11.13
#